data_AF-A0A958F5C1-F1
#
_entry.id   AF-A0A958F5C1-F1
#
_cell.length_a   1.000
_cell.length_b   1.000
_cell.length_c   1.000
_cell.angle_alpha   90.00
_cell.angle_beta   90.00
_cell.angle_gamma   90.00
#
_symmetry.space_group_name_H-M   'P 1'
#
loop_
_entity.id
_entity.type
_entity.pdbx_description
1 polymer ?
#
loop_
_entity_poly.entity_id
_entity_poly.type
_entity_poly.pdbx_seq_one_letter_code
_entity_poly.pdbx_strand_id
1 'polypeptide(L)'
;MRVDLAKRKPQWHNSRKIQERIYIRGRLVLQTPAHFGNGDTDAITDIPLLRDSLDGRSPLLPGTSIAGALRNYLREAEAGFGADEDPDCDTRLLAEQLFGYLEGREGSVMSCLMVDDARGALPADAAIEIRDGVVIDPDRRIAEIDKKGKGKKFDLELLPAGTSFPLSLELVVYEGDNRLKEALAIALHGLEEGLIGLGMRKRRGYGRCKVSGWQVNAYPMNTAQGLIGWLTHPEETAGAEAWQPDIASLLQVPELPDTATECFEIDAEFQLESSLLIRSSTGNGDDADAVHLRSWRNGRQVPVLSGTSLAGVIRSRARKIAVTLKGEAAAQEYIDRMFGRRIRHSKDIPSGSRVIVHETEIRAGIRDQVQTRVKIDRFTGGAFPQALFSQQPVFAGESDPATVRIRMQLRKTADAEAFFHAEIGLLLLVLKDLWTGDLPLGGESSIGRGRLKGMKADLKFPGQAWRLETGPDGKMLIGGDTQFLEEQFLQAFLKEQP
;
A
#
# COMPACT_ATOMS: atom_id res chain seq x y z
N MET A 1 -13.46 -31.91 34.31
CA MET A 1 -14.75 -31.23 34.11
C MET A 1 -15.60 -32.11 33.19
N ARG A 2 -16.48 -32.95 33.74
CA ARG A 2 -17.37 -33.82 32.94
C ARG A 2 -18.44 -32.93 32.30
N VAL A 3 -18.36 -32.76 30.99
CA VAL A 3 -19.38 -32.04 30.21
C VAL A 3 -20.62 -32.92 30.17
N ASP A 4 -21.70 -32.46 30.81
CA ASP A 4 -22.99 -33.14 30.86
C ASP A 4 -23.68 -33.05 29.48
N LEU A 5 -23.42 -34.04 28.63
CA LEU A 5 -23.93 -34.14 27.25
C LEU A 5 -25.47 -34.26 27.19
N ALA A 6 -26.14 -34.58 28.29
CA ALA A 6 -27.59 -34.83 28.33
C ALA A 6 -28.45 -33.56 28.25
N LYS A 7 -27.87 -32.36 28.41
CA LYS A 7 -28.63 -31.09 28.39
C LYS A 7 -28.65 -30.36 27.04
N ARG A 8 -27.91 -30.81 26.03
CA ARG A 8 -27.98 -30.20 24.68
C ARG A 8 -28.99 -30.96 23.83
N LYS A 9 -30.18 -30.38 23.62
CA LYS A 9 -31.11 -30.85 22.59
C LYS A 9 -30.34 -30.94 21.26
N PRO A 10 -30.41 -32.05 20.55
CA PRO A 10 -29.61 -32.25 19.36
C PRO A 10 -30.12 -31.30 18.27
N GLN A 11 -29.24 -30.44 17.75
CA GLN A 11 -29.61 -29.29 16.91
C GLN A 11 -30.00 -29.64 15.46
N TRP A 12 -30.04 -30.93 15.08
CA TRP A 12 -30.38 -31.35 13.71
C TRP A 12 -31.84 -31.07 13.32
N HIS A 13 -32.74 -30.83 14.29
CA HIS A 13 -34.09 -30.32 14.00
C HIS A 13 -34.13 -28.82 13.70
N ASN A 14 -33.10 -28.06 14.11
CA ASN A 14 -33.00 -26.64 13.83
C ASN A 14 -32.20 -26.45 12.53
N SER A 15 -32.92 -26.44 11.41
CA SER A 15 -32.34 -26.06 10.12
C SER A 15 -31.68 -24.69 10.24
N ARG A 16 -30.48 -24.56 9.67
CA ARG A 16 -29.81 -23.25 9.53
C ARG A 16 -30.53 -22.33 8.56
N LYS A 17 -31.57 -22.81 7.86
CA LYS A 17 -32.35 -22.04 6.88
C LYS A 17 -31.48 -21.40 5.80
N ILE A 18 -30.53 -22.18 5.27
CA ILE A 18 -29.70 -21.75 4.13
C ILE A 18 -30.62 -21.65 2.92
N GLN A 19 -30.74 -20.44 2.38
CA GLN A 19 -31.55 -20.16 1.21
C GLN A 19 -30.75 -20.39 -0.07
N GLU A 20 -29.51 -19.91 -0.10
CA GLU A 20 -28.68 -19.87 -1.29
C GLU A 20 -27.19 -19.99 -0.94
N ARG A 21 -26.42 -20.62 -1.82
CA ARG A 21 -24.95 -20.56 -1.82
C ARG A 21 -24.48 -19.88 -3.08
N ILE A 22 -23.66 -18.85 -2.94
CA ILE A 22 -23.12 -18.08 -4.06
C ILE A 22 -21.63 -18.33 -4.13
N TYR A 23 -21.19 -18.81 -5.28
CA TYR A 23 -19.79 -19.05 -5.56
C TYR A 23 -19.25 -17.96 -6.50
N ILE A 24 -18.14 -17.35 -6.12
CA ILE A 24 -17.56 -16.18 -6.78
C ILE A 24 -16.11 -16.47 -7.15
N ARG A 25 -15.77 -16.24 -8.42
CA ARG A 25 -14.39 -16.25 -8.90
C ARG A 25 -13.97 -14.87 -9.38
N GLY A 26 -12.73 -14.50 -9.10
CA GLY A 26 -12.15 -13.23 -9.52
C GLY A 26 -10.74 -13.42 -10.05
N ARG A 27 -10.33 -12.63 -11.05
CA ARG A 27 -8.93 -12.59 -11.50
C ARG A 27 -8.23 -11.37 -10.94
N LEU A 28 -7.50 -11.55 -9.84
CA LEU A 28 -6.71 -10.50 -9.20
C LEU A 28 -5.35 -10.35 -9.89
N VAL A 29 -4.94 -9.13 -10.18
CA VAL A 29 -3.64 -8.82 -10.81
C VAL A 29 -2.93 -7.73 -10.02
N LEU A 30 -1.65 -7.95 -9.71
CA LEU A 30 -0.81 -6.94 -9.07
C LEU A 30 -0.47 -5.79 -10.03
N GLN A 31 -0.70 -4.55 -9.62
CA GLN A 31 -0.31 -3.33 -10.35
C GLN A 31 1.07 -2.80 -9.92
N THR A 32 1.51 -3.16 -8.71
CA THR A 32 2.84 -2.85 -8.17
C THR A 32 3.42 -4.09 -7.50
N PRO A 33 4.74 -4.14 -7.28
CA PRO A 33 5.34 -5.27 -6.59
C PRO A 33 4.71 -5.54 -5.23
N ALA A 34 4.58 -6.80 -4.85
CA ALA A 34 3.96 -7.18 -3.58
C ALA A 34 4.80 -8.21 -2.84
N HIS A 35 4.72 -8.18 -1.52
CA HIS A 35 5.33 -9.17 -0.66
C HIS A 35 4.26 -9.86 0.17
N PHE A 36 4.12 -11.18 -0.02
CA PHE A 36 3.30 -12.05 0.81
C PHE A 36 4.26 -12.98 1.55
N GLY A 37 4.46 -12.75 2.84
CA GLY A 37 5.42 -13.50 3.65
C GLY A 37 4.73 -14.64 4.40
N ASN A 38 5.50 -15.67 4.74
CA ASN A 38 5.07 -16.81 5.56
C ASN A 38 5.51 -16.71 7.03
N GLY A 39 6.26 -15.65 7.39
CA GLY A 39 6.83 -15.47 8.72
C GLY A 39 8.03 -16.37 9.02
N ASP A 40 8.53 -17.08 8.00
CA ASP A 40 9.71 -17.93 8.11
C ASP A 40 10.99 -17.08 8.12
N THR A 41 11.92 -17.47 8.98
CA THR A 41 13.20 -16.78 9.19
C THR A 41 14.39 -17.58 8.69
N ASP A 42 14.19 -18.84 8.27
CA ASP A 42 15.27 -19.76 7.88
C ASP A 42 15.58 -19.73 6.36
N ALA A 43 15.20 -18.65 5.68
CA ALA A 43 15.42 -18.48 4.25
C ALA A 43 16.77 -17.80 3.90
N ILE A 44 17.12 -17.84 2.61
CA ILE A 44 18.33 -17.20 2.07
C ILE A 44 18.28 -15.67 2.21
N THR A 45 17.08 -15.09 2.05
CA THR A 45 16.79 -13.67 2.27
C THR A 45 16.14 -13.45 3.63
N ASP A 46 16.32 -12.27 4.22
CA ASP A 46 15.74 -11.91 5.53
C ASP A 46 14.21 -11.92 5.53
N ILE A 47 13.58 -11.66 4.38
CA ILE A 47 12.11 -11.59 4.24
C ILE A 47 11.67 -12.35 2.97
N PRO A 48 11.48 -13.69 3.04
CA PRO A 48 11.12 -14.54 1.90
C PRO A 48 9.64 -14.51 1.54
N LEU A 49 9.30 -14.84 0.30
CA LEU A 49 7.91 -15.01 -0.13
C LEU A 49 7.32 -16.35 0.32
N LEU A 50 6.03 -16.33 0.66
CA LEU A 50 5.22 -17.52 0.81
C LEU A 50 5.01 -18.17 -0.57
N ARG A 51 5.40 -19.43 -0.66
CA ARG A 51 5.24 -20.27 -1.84
C ARG A 51 4.40 -21.49 -1.49
N ASP A 52 3.75 -22.05 -2.50
CA ASP A 52 3.02 -23.30 -2.37
C ASP A 52 3.97 -24.44 -1.99
N SER A 53 3.61 -25.23 -0.99
CA SER A 53 4.46 -26.33 -0.49
C SER A 53 4.51 -27.54 -1.43
N LEU A 54 3.55 -27.68 -2.35
CA LEU A 54 3.49 -28.78 -3.31
C LEU A 54 4.58 -28.68 -4.37
N ASP A 55 4.89 -27.46 -4.82
CA ASP A 55 5.90 -27.22 -5.86
C ASP A 55 7.09 -26.36 -5.40
N GLY A 56 6.98 -25.70 -4.24
CA GLY A 56 8.01 -24.83 -3.65
C GLY A 56 8.31 -23.56 -4.45
N ARG A 57 7.51 -23.24 -5.48
CA ARG A 57 7.81 -22.20 -6.48
C ARG A 57 6.67 -21.23 -6.69
N SER A 58 5.43 -21.74 -6.78
CA SER A 58 4.26 -20.93 -7.10
C SER A 58 3.96 -19.96 -5.95
N PRO A 59 3.79 -18.66 -6.20
CA PRO A 59 3.34 -17.72 -5.18
C PRO A 59 2.03 -18.17 -4.57
N LEU A 60 1.87 -18.02 -3.26
CA LEU A 60 0.61 -18.32 -2.59
C LEU A 60 0.07 -17.06 -1.92
N LEU A 61 -1.20 -16.75 -2.17
CA LEU A 61 -1.94 -15.71 -1.48
C LEU A 61 -2.96 -16.38 -0.56
N PRO A 62 -2.76 -16.35 0.77
CA PRO A 62 -3.67 -17.02 1.70
C PRO A 62 -5.07 -16.41 1.70
N GLY A 63 -6.10 -17.25 1.78
CA GLY A 63 -7.50 -16.86 1.95
C GLY A 63 -7.71 -16.01 3.19
N THR A 64 -6.93 -16.25 4.25
CA THR A 64 -6.91 -15.40 5.47
C THR A 64 -6.42 -13.98 5.20
N SER A 65 -5.44 -13.80 4.31
CA SER A 65 -4.95 -12.47 3.92
C SER A 65 -5.96 -11.73 3.05
N ILE A 66 -6.65 -12.45 2.16
CA ILE A 66 -7.74 -11.90 1.35
C ILE A 66 -8.91 -11.50 2.25
N ALA A 67 -9.40 -12.41 3.10
CA ALA A 67 -10.50 -12.17 4.02
C ALA A 67 -10.20 -11.01 4.97
N GLY A 68 -9.00 -10.95 5.55
CA GLY A 68 -8.58 -9.85 6.42
C GLY A 68 -8.54 -8.50 5.70
N ALA A 69 -8.09 -8.47 4.44
CA ALA A 69 -8.07 -7.25 3.64
C ALA A 69 -9.49 -6.77 3.28
N LEU A 70 -10.36 -7.68 2.86
CA LEU A 70 -11.77 -7.39 2.56
C LEU A 70 -12.53 -6.92 3.81
N ARG A 71 -12.35 -7.62 4.94
CA ARG A 71 -12.94 -7.25 6.23
C ARG A 71 -12.52 -5.84 6.65
N ASN A 72 -11.22 -5.53 6.57
CA ASN A 72 -10.72 -4.21 6.95
C ASN A 72 -11.27 -3.10 6.04
N TYR A 73 -11.35 -3.35 4.73
CA TYR A 73 -11.91 -2.37 3.80
C TYR A 73 -13.40 -2.09 4.07
N LEU A 74 -14.20 -3.15 4.23
CA LEU A 74 -15.62 -3.03 4.54
C LEU A 74 -15.85 -2.28 5.87
N ARG A 75 -15.07 -2.63 6.90
CA ARG A 75 -15.13 -1.92 8.18
C ARG A 75 -14.76 -0.44 8.06
N GLU A 76 -13.70 -0.11 7.31
CA GLU A 76 -13.32 1.29 7.07
C GLU A 76 -14.38 2.06 6.28
N ALA A 77 -15.10 1.40 5.37
CA ALA A 77 -16.21 1.99 4.63
C ALA A 77 -17.42 2.29 5.53
N GLU A 78 -17.72 1.43 6.51
CA GLU A 78 -18.85 1.62 7.42
C GLU A 78 -18.56 2.56 8.60
N ALA A 79 -17.41 2.39 9.25
CA ALA A 79 -17.08 3.08 10.51
C ALA A 79 -16.08 4.22 10.34
N GLY A 80 -15.49 4.38 9.15
CA GLY A 80 -14.43 5.33 8.89
C GLY A 80 -13.02 4.79 9.21
N PHE A 81 -12.01 5.48 8.68
CA PHE A 81 -10.63 5.06 8.83
C PHE A 81 -10.11 5.25 10.25
N GLY A 82 -9.55 4.18 10.82
CA GLY A 82 -8.94 4.21 12.15
C GLY A 82 -9.93 4.27 13.31
N ALA A 83 -11.23 4.05 13.05
CA ALA A 83 -12.21 3.89 14.11
C ALA A 83 -11.88 2.68 15.00
N ASP A 84 -12.04 2.83 16.31
CA ASP A 84 -11.87 1.74 17.27
C ASP A 84 -13.04 0.75 17.19
N GLU A 85 -12.79 -0.51 17.57
CA GLU A 85 -13.87 -1.49 17.73
C GLU A 85 -14.55 -1.21 19.06
N ASP A 86 -15.84 -0.83 19.02
CA ASP A 86 -16.67 -0.74 20.21
C ASP A 86 -17.31 -2.11 20.48
N PRO A 87 -16.84 -2.87 21.48
CA PRO A 87 -17.36 -4.21 21.77
C PRO A 87 -18.83 -4.18 22.23
N ASP A 88 -19.24 -3.04 22.81
CA ASP A 88 -20.53 -2.83 23.47
C ASP A 88 -21.56 -2.16 22.55
N CYS A 89 -21.24 -1.96 21.26
CA CYS A 89 -22.17 -1.38 20.30
C CYS A 89 -23.35 -2.32 20.02
N ASP A 90 -24.58 -1.84 20.28
CA ASP A 90 -25.83 -2.57 20.03
C ASP A 90 -26.06 -2.87 18.53
N THR A 91 -25.41 -2.13 17.62
CA THR A 91 -25.54 -2.32 16.16
C THR A 91 -24.24 -2.88 15.59
N ARG A 92 -24.26 -4.18 15.25
CA ARG A 92 -23.13 -4.87 14.61
C ARG A 92 -22.92 -4.39 13.18
N LEU A 93 -21.66 -4.16 12.81
CA LEU A 93 -21.26 -3.75 11.45
C LEU A 93 -21.50 -4.88 10.44
N LEU A 94 -21.72 -4.55 9.16
CA LEU A 94 -21.78 -5.52 8.07
C LEU A 94 -20.50 -6.35 7.98
N ALA A 95 -19.34 -5.74 8.24
CA ALA A 95 -18.05 -6.43 8.31
C ALA A 95 -18.05 -7.58 9.34
N GLU A 96 -18.69 -7.39 10.49
CA GLU A 96 -18.78 -8.41 11.53
C GLU A 96 -19.78 -9.51 11.16
N GLN A 97 -20.90 -9.14 10.54
CA GLN A 97 -21.92 -10.10 10.09
C GLN A 97 -21.38 -11.01 8.96
N LEU A 98 -20.62 -10.46 8.01
CA LEU A 98 -20.06 -11.21 6.88
C LEU A 98 -18.88 -12.11 7.32
N PHE A 99 -17.91 -11.54 8.05
CA PHE A 99 -16.67 -12.23 8.43
C PHE A 99 -16.72 -12.94 9.78
N GLY A 100 -17.84 -12.85 10.50
CA GLY A 100 -18.00 -13.41 11.84
C GLY A 100 -17.28 -12.61 12.92
N TYR A 101 -17.60 -12.93 14.17
CA TYR A 101 -17.04 -12.26 15.35
C TYR A 101 -17.06 -13.17 16.58
N LEU A 102 -16.27 -12.80 17.59
CA LEU A 102 -16.19 -13.48 18.88
C LEU A 102 -16.85 -12.62 19.95
N GLU A 103 -17.92 -13.12 20.58
CA GLU A 103 -18.62 -12.47 21.69
C GLU A 103 -18.16 -13.09 23.02
N GLY A 104 -16.94 -12.74 23.43
CA GLY A 104 -16.39 -13.10 24.75
C GLY A 104 -16.58 -14.58 25.13
N ARG A 105 -17.26 -14.84 26.25
CA ARG A 105 -17.57 -16.19 26.76
C ARG A 105 -18.98 -16.69 26.41
N GLU A 106 -19.84 -15.85 25.81
CA GLU A 106 -21.27 -16.12 25.67
C GLU A 106 -21.68 -16.61 24.27
N GLY A 107 -20.85 -16.41 23.25
CA GLY A 107 -21.09 -16.96 21.92
C GLY A 107 -20.05 -16.56 20.88
N SER A 108 -20.09 -17.22 19.72
CA SER A 108 -19.36 -16.79 18.53
C SER A 108 -20.26 -16.93 17.31
N VAL A 109 -20.15 -15.98 16.38
CA VAL A 109 -20.84 -16.06 15.09
C VAL A 109 -19.83 -16.49 14.04
N MET A 110 -20.14 -17.58 13.36
CA MET A 110 -19.34 -18.11 12.27
C MET A 110 -19.44 -17.18 11.06
N SER A 111 -18.34 -17.01 10.33
CA SER A 111 -18.38 -16.29 9.06
C SER A 111 -19.35 -16.93 8.07
N CYS A 112 -20.05 -16.08 7.31
CA CYS A 112 -20.88 -16.51 6.19
C CYS A 112 -20.09 -16.63 4.88
N LEU A 113 -18.81 -16.21 4.88
CA LEU A 113 -17.95 -16.16 3.71
C LEU A 113 -16.76 -17.12 3.89
N MET A 114 -16.60 -18.05 2.97
CA MET A 114 -15.41 -18.88 2.84
C MET A 114 -14.52 -18.27 1.76
N VAL A 115 -13.22 -18.17 2.04
CA VAL A 115 -12.24 -17.57 1.14
C VAL A 115 -11.10 -18.55 0.99
N ASP A 116 -10.90 -19.06 -0.22
CA ASP A 116 -9.88 -20.05 -0.49
C ASP A 116 -8.50 -19.41 -0.69
N ASP A 117 -7.45 -20.21 -0.49
CA ASP A 117 -6.10 -19.82 -0.86
C ASP A 117 -5.98 -19.73 -2.40
N ALA A 118 -5.29 -18.71 -2.87
CA ALA A 118 -5.07 -18.49 -4.30
C ALA A 118 -3.63 -18.79 -4.70
N ARG A 119 -3.45 -19.76 -5.60
CA ARG A 119 -2.15 -20.08 -6.21
C ARG A 119 -1.87 -19.12 -7.37
N GLY A 120 -0.83 -18.31 -7.22
CA GLY A 120 -0.47 -17.26 -8.16
C GLY A 120 0.37 -17.74 -9.34
N ALA A 121 0.33 -16.96 -10.43
CA ALA A 121 1.16 -17.15 -11.60
C ALA A 121 1.91 -15.85 -11.93
N LEU A 122 3.22 -15.95 -12.17
CA LEU A 122 4.04 -14.83 -12.62
C LEU A 122 3.74 -14.51 -14.09
N PRO A 123 3.92 -13.26 -14.54
CA PRO A 123 3.95 -12.95 -15.96
C PRO A 123 5.03 -13.76 -16.69
N ALA A 124 4.81 -14.00 -17.99
CA ALA A 124 5.87 -14.53 -18.85
C ALA A 124 7.12 -13.65 -18.76
N ASP A 125 8.29 -14.30 -18.72
CA ASP A 125 9.63 -13.68 -18.63
C ASP A 125 9.92 -12.87 -17.36
N ALA A 126 8.98 -12.80 -16.41
CA ALA A 126 9.19 -12.15 -15.13
C ALA A 126 9.81 -13.10 -14.12
N ALA A 127 10.67 -12.56 -13.26
CA ALA A 127 11.23 -13.26 -12.11
C ALA A 127 10.88 -12.53 -10.82
N ILE A 128 11.08 -13.21 -9.69
CA ILE A 128 10.99 -12.60 -8.36
C ILE A 128 12.00 -11.44 -8.27
N GLU A 129 11.53 -10.29 -7.82
CA GLU A 129 12.39 -9.13 -7.55
C GLU A 129 13.02 -9.28 -6.16
N ILE A 130 14.33 -9.06 -6.04
CA ILE A 130 15.01 -8.92 -4.74
C ILE A 130 15.34 -7.45 -4.55
N ARG A 131 14.96 -6.88 -3.39
CA ARG A 131 15.26 -5.49 -3.06
C ARG A 131 15.90 -5.36 -1.69
N ASP A 132 16.94 -4.54 -1.63
CA ASP A 132 17.59 -4.16 -0.39
C ASP A 132 16.79 -3.07 0.35
N GLY A 133 16.84 -3.13 1.68
CA GLY A 133 16.40 -2.10 2.59
C GLY A 133 17.47 -1.76 3.61
N VAL A 134 17.47 -0.52 4.08
CA VAL A 134 18.36 -0.04 5.14
C VAL A 134 17.57 0.83 6.11
N VAL A 135 17.81 0.65 7.40
CA VAL A 135 17.29 1.56 8.43
C VAL A 135 18.20 2.79 8.47
N ILE A 136 17.62 3.98 8.37
CA ILE A 136 18.34 5.25 8.40
C ILE A 136 18.14 5.94 9.76
N ASP A 137 19.24 6.41 10.33
CA ASP A 137 19.23 7.28 11.50
C ASP A 137 18.63 8.65 11.12
N PRO A 138 17.54 9.09 11.76
CA PRO A 138 16.84 10.31 11.35
C PRO A 138 17.62 11.61 11.63
N ASP A 139 18.56 11.59 12.58
CA ASP A 139 19.37 12.75 12.96
C ASP A 139 20.62 12.85 12.09
N ARG A 140 21.31 11.71 11.92
CA ARG A 140 22.59 11.66 11.20
C ARG A 140 22.44 11.43 9.70
N ARG A 141 21.27 10.94 9.25
CA ARG A 141 20.97 10.60 7.84
C ARG A 141 21.94 9.59 7.23
N ILE A 142 22.46 8.69 8.06
CA ILE A 142 23.30 7.56 7.65
C ILE A 142 22.61 6.25 8.01
N ALA A 143 23.11 5.13 7.48
CA ALA A 143 22.66 3.82 7.90
C ALA A 143 22.79 3.66 9.42
N GLU A 144 21.71 3.24 10.06
CA GLU A 144 21.69 2.96 11.49
C GLU A 144 22.56 1.74 11.78
N ILE A 145 23.47 1.91 12.73
CA ILE A 145 24.32 0.84 13.25
C ILE A 145 23.76 0.40 14.61
N ASP A 146 23.76 -0.90 14.85
CA ASP A 146 23.41 -1.44 16.15
C ASP A 146 24.54 -1.22 17.18
N LYS A 147 24.29 -1.61 18.44
CA LYS A 147 25.27 -1.50 19.53
C LYS A 147 26.55 -2.32 19.30
N LYS A 148 26.53 -3.27 18.36
CA LYS A 148 27.67 -4.12 17.98
C LYS A 148 28.40 -3.61 16.72
N GLY A 149 28.01 -2.45 16.20
CA GLY A 149 28.61 -1.85 15.01
C GLY A 149 28.14 -2.47 13.68
N LYS A 150 27.12 -3.34 13.69
CA LYS A 150 26.56 -3.93 12.47
C LYS A 150 25.45 -3.04 11.93
N GLY A 151 25.50 -2.75 10.63
CA GLY A 151 24.46 -1.99 9.95
C GLY A 151 23.14 -2.77 9.87
N LYS A 152 22.01 -2.05 9.97
CA LYS A 152 20.66 -2.63 9.82
C LYS A 152 20.21 -2.65 8.36
N LYS A 153 20.93 -3.44 7.54
CA LYS A 153 20.53 -3.80 6.17
C LYS A 153 19.69 -5.07 6.21
N PHE A 154 18.68 -5.15 5.36
CA PHE A 154 17.92 -6.38 5.11
C PHE A 154 17.58 -6.48 3.62
N ASP A 155 17.31 -7.67 3.13
CA ASP A 155 16.74 -7.87 1.78
C ASP A 155 15.31 -8.43 1.87
N LEU A 156 14.55 -8.25 0.78
CA LEU A 156 13.22 -8.82 0.66
C LEU A 156 12.95 -9.31 -0.75
N GLU A 157 12.22 -10.42 -0.84
CA GLU A 157 11.67 -10.93 -2.09
C GLU A 157 10.32 -10.27 -2.40
N LEU A 158 10.07 -9.97 -3.67
CA LEU A 158 8.86 -9.32 -4.15
C LEU A 158 8.34 -10.02 -5.40
N LEU A 159 7.03 -10.21 -5.43
CA LEU A 159 6.30 -10.59 -6.64
C LEU A 159 6.31 -9.39 -7.60
N PRO A 160 6.66 -9.58 -8.87
CA PRO A 160 6.63 -8.52 -9.86
C PRO A 160 5.20 -8.06 -10.16
N ALA A 161 5.04 -6.82 -10.63
CA ALA A 161 3.75 -6.36 -11.13
C ALA A 161 3.30 -7.22 -12.33
N GLY A 162 2.00 -7.46 -12.44
CA GLY A 162 1.39 -8.37 -13.40
C GLY A 162 1.17 -9.79 -12.88
N THR A 163 1.75 -10.17 -11.74
CA THR A 163 1.45 -11.47 -11.09
C THR A 163 -0.04 -11.57 -10.82
N SER A 164 -0.65 -12.70 -11.19
CA SER A 164 -2.09 -12.90 -11.11
C SER A 164 -2.48 -14.03 -10.16
N PHE A 165 -3.61 -13.87 -9.48
CA PHE A 165 -4.17 -14.82 -8.52
C PHE A 165 -5.64 -15.11 -8.86
N PRO A 166 -6.04 -16.38 -9.05
CA PRO A 166 -7.43 -16.76 -9.18
C PRO A 166 -8.07 -16.78 -7.78
N LEU A 167 -8.97 -15.84 -7.51
CA LEU A 167 -9.73 -15.79 -6.27
C LEU A 167 -10.91 -16.76 -6.36
N SER A 168 -11.20 -17.45 -5.25
CA SER A 168 -12.35 -18.32 -5.07
C SER A 168 -12.99 -18.00 -3.71
N LEU A 169 -14.26 -17.62 -3.72
CA LEU A 169 -15.03 -17.29 -2.53
C LEU A 169 -16.40 -17.96 -2.57
N GLU A 170 -16.90 -18.37 -1.41
CA GLU A 170 -18.24 -18.92 -1.27
C GLU A 170 -19.01 -18.19 -0.17
N LEU A 171 -20.14 -17.59 -0.53
CA LEU A 171 -21.06 -16.93 0.38
C LEU A 171 -22.25 -17.84 0.69
N VAL A 172 -22.54 -18.01 1.97
CA VAL A 172 -23.75 -18.69 2.46
C VAL A 172 -24.78 -17.62 2.82
N VAL A 173 -25.94 -17.65 2.16
CA VAL A 173 -27.05 -16.73 2.41
C VAL A 173 -28.18 -17.45 3.15
N TYR A 174 -28.59 -16.88 4.27
CA TYR A 174 -29.69 -17.38 5.10
C TYR A 174 -31.01 -16.68 4.74
N GLU A 175 -32.13 -17.36 5.01
CA GLU A 175 -33.47 -16.84 4.76
C GLU A 175 -33.67 -15.46 5.42
N GLY A 176 -33.98 -14.44 4.61
CA GLY A 176 -34.25 -13.08 5.07
C GLY A 176 -33.03 -12.15 5.20
N ASP A 177 -31.82 -12.61 4.84
CA ASP A 177 -30.59 -11.82 5.00
C ASP A 177 -29.95 -11.41 3.66
N ASN A 178 -30.52 -10.38 3.03
CA ASN A 178 -29.96 -9.79 1.81
C ASN A 178 -28.75 -8.88 2.08
N ARG A 179 -28.49 -8.49 3.32
CA ARG A 179 -27.43 -7.54 3.69
C ARG A 179 -26.04 -8.13 3.46
N LEU A 180 -25.92 -9.46 3.51
CA LEU A 180 -24.66 -10.15 3.22
C LEU A 180 -24.18 -9.98 1.76
N LYS A 181 -25.12 -9.90 0.81
CA LYS A 181 -24.78 -9.66 -0.61
C LYS A 181 -24.25 -8.24 -0.80
N GLU A 182 -24.91 -7.26 -0.17
CA GLU A 182 -24.48 -5.87 -0.15
C GLU A 182 -23.08 -5.72 0.47
N ALA A 183 -22.87 -6.31 1.66
CA ALA A 183 -21.59 -6.32 2.35
C ALA A 183 -20.46 -6.89 1.48
N LEU A 184 -20.72 -8.04 0.82
CA LEU A 184 -19.74 -8.66 -0.06
C LEU A 184 -19.49 -7.82 -1.32
N ALA A 185 -20.54 -7.23 -1.91
CA ALA A 185 -20.41 -6.38 -3.09
C ALA A 185 -19.52 -5.16 -2.81
N ILE A 186 -19.72 -4.47 -1.67
CA ILE A 186 -18.85 -3.36 -1.23
C ILE A 186 -17.40 -3.82 -1.11
N ALA A 187 -17.17 -4.95 -0.43
CA ALA A 187 -15.82 -5.46 -0.19
C ALA A 187 -15.09 -5.84 -1.50
N LEU A 188 -15.77 -6.54 -2.41
CA LEU A 188 -15.19 -6.96 -3.68
C LEU A 188 -15.06 -5.79 -4.67
N HIS A 189 -15.95 -4.81 -4.62
CA HIS A 189 -15.81 -3.58 -5.42
C HIS A 189 -14.55 -2.79 -5.02
N GLY A 190 -14.12 -2.84 -3.76
CA GLY A 190 -12.83 -2.30 -3.34
C GLY A 190 -11.62 -2.94 -4.04
N LEU A 191 -11.67 -4.24 -4.35
CA LEU A 191 -10.66 -4.91 -5.19
C LEU A 191 -10.84 -4.58 -6.67
N GLU A 192 -12.08 -4.45 -7.13
CA GLU A 192 -12.40 -4.05 -8.49
C GLU A 192 -11.86 -2.66 -8.79
N GLU A 193 -11.97 -1.67 -7.91
CA GLU A 193 -11.45 -0.31 -8.12
C GLU A 193 -9.97 -0.15 -7.75
N GLY A 194 -9.37 -1.19 -7.15
CA GLY A 194 -7.98 -1.19 -6.72
C GLY A 194 -7.71 -0.29 -5.50
N LEU A 195 -8.72 -0.11 -4.66
CA LEU A 195 -8.69 0.60 -3.39
C LEU A 195 -8.06 -0.26 -2.28
N ILE A 196 -8.07 -1.58 -2.44
CA ILE A 196 -7.48 -2.53 -1.49
C ILE A 196 -6.05 -2.89 -1.92
N GLY A 197 -5.09 -2.60 -1.04
CA GLY A 197 -3.73 -3.12 -1.14
C GLY A 197 -3.57 -4.45 -0.39
N LEU A 198 -2.68 -5.33 -0.87
CA LEU A 198 -2.36 -6.62 -0.26
C LEU A 198 -0.88 -6.74 0.14
N GLY A 199 -0.60 -7.52 1.19
CA GLY A 199 0.77 -7.81 1.63
C GLY A 199 1.43 -6.74 2.48
N MET A 200 2.78 -6.76 2.53
CA MET A 200 3.57 -5.81 3.31
C MET A 200 3.71 -4.46 2.62
N ARG A 201 3.88 -3.40 3.42
CA ARG A 201 4.20 -2.02 2.94
C ARG A 201 3.22 -1.44 1.93
N LYS A 202 1.93 -1.80 2.03
CA LYS A 202 0.82 -1.30 1.20
C LYS A 202 0.75 0.22 1.07
N ARG A 203 1.11 0.92 2.15
CA ARG A 203 1.10 2.39 2.23
C ARG A 203 2.40 3.04 1.72
N ARG A 204 3.32 2.25 1.17
CA ARG A 204 4.65 2.67 0.67
C ARG A 204 4.89 2.20 -0.77
N GLY A 205 3.81 2.02 -1.53
CA GLY A 205 3.85 1.76 -2.98
C GLY A 205 3.76 0.29 -3.38
N TYR A 206 3.77 -0.64 -2.43
CA TYR A 206 3.66 -2.08 -2.70
C TYR A 206 2.21 -2.55 -2.67
N GLY A 207 1.96 -3.71 -3.28
CA GLY A 207 0.74 -4.47 -3.05
C GLY A 207 -0.53 -3.90 -3.68
N ARG A 208 -0.43 -2.90 -4.56
CA ARG A 208 -1.60 -2.42 -5.30
C ARG A 208 -2.04 -3.51 -6.24
N CYS A 209 -3.32 -3.81 -6.26
CA CYS A 209 -3.91 -4.85 -7.07
C CYS A 209 -5.27 -4.41 -7.60
N LYS A 210 -5.76 -5.09 -8.64
CA LYS A 210 -7.09 -4.87 -9.21
C LYS A 210 -7.66 -6.21 -9.62
N VAL A 211 -8.96 -6.42 -9.47
CA VAL A 211 -9.64 -7.54 -10.11
C VAL A 211 -10.17 -7.11 -11.47
N SER A 212 -9.82 -7.85 -12.53
CA SER A 212 -10.17 -7.47 -13.91
C SER A 212 -11.55 -7.95 -14.37
N GLY A 213 -12.17 -8.84 -13.60
CA GLY A 213 -13.49 -9.39 -13.88
C GLY A 213 -13.86 -10.51 -12.91
N TRP A 214 -15.15 -10.83 -12.90
CA TRP A 214 -15.77 -11.77 -11.98
C TRP A 214 -16.61 -12.81 -12.72
N GLN A 215 -16.80 -13.96 -12.07
CA GLN A 215 -17.81 -14.97 -12.39
C GLN A 215 -18.58 -15.27 -11.12
N VAL A 216 -19.90 -15.31 -11.18
CA VAL A 216 -20.78 -15.53 -10.03
C VAL A 216 -21.81 -16.58 -10.38
N ASN A 217 -21.86 -17.67 -9.60
CA ASN A 217 -22.87 -18.71 -9.75
C ASN A 217 -23.63 -18.87 -8.43
N ALA A 218 -24.95 -18.70 -8.49
CA ALA A 218 -25.82 -18.76 -7.33
C ALA A 218 -26.68 -20.05 -7.37
N TYR A 219 -26.67 -20.80 -6.27
CA TYR A 219 -27.33 -22.10 -6.16
C TYR A 219 -28.45 -22.05 -5.11
N PRO A 220 -29.72 -22.21 -5.51
CA PRO A 220 -30.84 -22.26 -4.57
C PRO A 220 -30.81 -23.58 -3.78
N MET A 221 -30.61 -23.48 -2.47
CA MET A 221 -30.42 -24.64 -1.58
C MET A 221 -31.73 -25.30 -1.15
N ASN A 222 -32.86 -24.74 -1.56
CA ASN A 222 -34.20 -25.29 -1.37
C ASN A 222 -34.67 -26.19 -2.53
N THR A 223 -33.82 -26.44 -3.53
CA THR A 223 -34.12 -27.34 -4.66
C THR A 223 -33.07 -28.44 -4.81
N ALA A 224 -33.50 -29.63 -5.24
CA ALA A 224 -32.57 -30.73 -5.53
C ALA A 224 -31.59 -30.35 -6.65
N GLN A 225 -32.05 -29.63 -7.67
CA GLN A 225 -31.21 -29.18 -8.79
C GLN A 225 -30.14 -28.18 -8.33
N GLY A 226 -30.47 -27.21 -7.47
CA GLY A 226 -29.50 -26.27 -6.92
C GLY A 226 -28.48 -26.96 -6.02
N LEU A 227 -28.91 -27.90 -5.17
CA LEU A 227 -28.01 -28.70 -4.33
C LEU A 227 -27.03 -29.54 -5.17
N ILE A 228 -27.54 -30.23 -6.20
CA ILE A 228 -26.69 -30.99 -7.12
C ILE A 228 -25.73 -30.06 -7.82
N GLY A 229 -26.21 -28.93 -8.37
CA GLY A 229 -25.38 -27.94 -9.05
C GLY A 229 -24.22 -27.43 -8.19
N TRP A 230 -24.48 -27.17 -6.90
CA TRP A 230 -23.45 -26.80 -5.93
C TRP A 230 -22.45 -27.94 -5.67
N LEU A 231 -22.92 -29.16 -5.39
CA LEU A 231 -22.06 -30.31 -5.10
C LEU A 231 -21.20 -30.74 -6.29
N THR A 232 -21.78 -30.66 -7.49
CA THR A 232 -21.09 -31.06 -8.72
C THR A 232 -20.34 -29.90 -9.33
N HIS A 233 -20.35 -28.70 -8.72
CA HIS A 233 -19.80 -27.47 -9.30
C HIS A 233 -18.44 -27.77 -9.92
N PRO A 234 -18.38 -27.91 -11.26
CA PRO A 234 -17.15 -28.34 -11.88
C PRO A 234 -16.17 -27.19 -11.78
N GLU A 235 -14.98 -27.44 -11.21
CA GLU A 235 -13.88 -26.48 -11.32
C GLU A 235 -13.64 -26.07 -12.81
N GLU A 236 -14.02 -26.96 -13.74
CA GLU A 236 -13.92 -26.85 -15.20
C GLU A 236 -15.05 -26.10 -15.93
N THR A 237 -16.28 -25.95 -15.39
CA THR A 237 -17.35 -25.16 -16.07
C THR A 237 -17.06 -23.67 -16.09
N ALA A 238 -16.08 -23.21 -15.30
CA ALA A 238 -15.59 -21.84 -15.31
C ALA A 238 -14.90 -21.42 -16.62
N GLY A 239 -14.69 -22.35 -17.56
CA GLY A 239 -14.23 -22.02 -18.91
C GLY A 239 -15.33 -21.54 -19.86
N ALA A 240 -16.61 -21.71 -19.53
CA ALA A 240 -17.72 -21.43 -20.45
C ALA A 240 -18.36 -20.04 -20.29
N GLU A 241 -18.36 -19.47 -19.08
CA GLU A 241 -18.92 -18.15 -18.82
C GLU A 241 -17.86 -17.06 -18.99
N ALA A 242 -18.19 -16.00 -19.73
CA ALA A 242 -17.31 -14.86 -19.88
C ALA A 242 -17.09 -14.15 -18.53
N TRP A 243 -15.87 -13.69 -18.28
CA TRP A 243 -15.57 -12.79 -17.17
C TRP A 243 -16.35 -11.49 -17.35
N GLN A 244 -17.15 -11.12 -16.36
CA GLN A 244 -17.97 -9.91 -16.40
C GLN A 244 -17.35 -8.82 -15.51
N PRO A 245 -17.39 -7.54 -15.94
CA PRO A 245 -17.11 -6.43 -15.05
C PRO A 245 -18.27 -6.24 -14.07
N ASP A 246 -18.04 -5.48 -12.99
CA ASP A 246 -19.06 -5.02 -12.04
C ASP A 246 -19.65 -6.14 -11.18
N ILE A 247 -19.02 -6.35 -10.02
CA ILE A 247 -19.48 -7.30 -9.02
C ILE A 247 -20.83 -6.93 -8.39
N ALA A 248 -21.19 -5.64 -8.32
CA ALA A 248 -22.45 -5.21 -7.69
C ALA A 248 -23.64 -5.67 -8.52
N SER A 249 -23.58 -5.47 -9.83
CA SER A 249 -24.59 -5.97 -10.78
C SER A 249 -24.73 -7.49 -10.71
N LEU A 250 -23.62 -8.24 -10.64
CA LEU A 250 -23.64 -9.70 -10.56
C LEU A 250 -24.26 -10.22 -9.26
N LEU A 251 -24.08 -9.50 -8.16
CA LEU A 251 -24.70 -9.81 -6.86
C LEU A 251 -26.10 -9.20 -6.70
N GLN A 252 -26.63 -8.53 -7.74
CA GLN A 252 -27.93 -7.87 -7.74
C GLN A 252 -28.06 -6.76 -6.68
N VAL A 253 -26.97 -6.01 -6.45
CA VAL A 253 -26.90 -4.87 -5.54
C VAL A 253 -27.02 -3.58 -6.37
N PRO A 254 -28.14 -2.84 -6.27
CA PRO A 254 -28.44 -1.76 -7.21
C PRO A 254 -27.60 -0.49 -7.01
N GLU A 255 -27.17 -0.22 -5.78
CA GLU A 255 -26.37 0.97 -5.47
C GLU A 255 -25.36 0.62 -4.38
N LEU A 256 -24.10 0.96 -4.60
CA LEU A 256 -23.06 0.88 -3.58
C LEU A 256 -22.93 2.24 -2.89
N PRO A 257 -22.75 2.26 -1.56
CA PRO A 257 -22.49 3.51 -0.85
C PRO A 257 -21.22 4.19 -1.38
N ASP A 258 -21.20 5.52 -1.37
CA ASP A 258 -19.96 6.26 -1.64
C ASP A 258 -18.99 6.02 -0.48
N THR A 259 -17.99 5.18 -0.71
CA THR A 259 -16.97 4.83 0.28
C THR A 259 -15.77 5.79 0.24
N ALA A 260 -15.92 6.99 -0.35
CA ALA A 260 -14.85 7.98 -0.39
C ALA A 260 -14.34 8.28 1.03
N THR A 261 -13.14 7.78 1.33
CA THR A 261 -12.51 8.09 2.61
C THR A 261 -12.12 9.57 2.59
N GLU A 262 -12.50 10.34 3.61
CA GLU A 262 -11.99 11.69 3.81
C GLU A 262 -10.46 11.67 3.83
N CYS A 263 -9.85 12.18 2.77
CA CYS A 263 -8.41 12.23 2.60
C CYS A 263 -7.99 13.49 1.86
N PHE A 264 -6.75 13.87 2.09
CA PHE A 264 -6.07 14.90 1.32
C PHE A 264 -5.15 14.22 0.30
N GLU A 265 -5.31 14.55 -0.98
CA GLU A 265 -4.52 13.97 -2.07
C GLU A 265 -3.59 15.01 -2.68
N ILE A 266 -2.37 14.56 -2.99
CA ILE A 266 -1.38 15.30 -3.76
C ILE A 266 -1.01 14.45 -4.97
N ASP A 267 -1.24 15.00 -6.16
CA ASP A 267 -0.79 14.42 -7.42
C ASP A 267 0.06 15.42 -8.18
N ALA A 268 1.39 15.25 -8.10
CA ALA A 268 2.35 16.24 -8.55
C ALA A 268 3.30 15.66 -9.61
N GLU A 269 3.52 16.40 -10.69
CA GLU A 269 4.49 16.08 -11.75
C GLU A 269 5.73 16.96 -11.60
N PHE A 270 6.90 16.33 -11.59
CA PHE A 270 8.19 16.96 -11.44
C PHE A 270 9.11 16.63 -12.61
N GLN A 271 9.94 17.58 -12.98
CA GLN A 271 11.10 17.37 -13.82
C GLN A 271 12.30 16.97 -12.97
N LEU A 272 13.08 15.99 -13.43
CA LEU A 272 14.35 15.61 -12.83
C LEU A 272 15.45 16.60 -13.29
N GLU A 273 15.94 17.44 -12.38
CA GLU A 273 17.00 18.42 -12.70
C GLU A 273 18.41 17.85 -12.56
N SER A 274 18.60 16.85 -11.70
CA SER A 274 19.89 16.19 -11.52
C SER A 274 19.74 14.68 -11.48
N SER A 275 20.83 13.93 -11.68
CA SER A 275 20.77 12.46 -11.72
C SER A 275 20.17 11.88 -10.43
N LEU A 276 19.37 10.82 -10.54
CA LEU A 276 18.76 10.15 -9.39
C LEU A 276 19.31 8.73 -9.20
N LEU A 277 19.70 8.40 -7.97
CA LEU A 277 20.13 7.04 -7.62
C LEU A 277 19.34 6.54 -6.40
N ILE A 278 18.51 5.52 -6.60
CA ILE A 278 18.05 4.66 -5.52
C ILE A 278 18.80 3.36 -5.72
N ARG A 279 19.73 3.03 -4.84
CA ARG A 279 20.64 1.90 -5.06
C ARG A 279 19.86 0.58 -5.07
N SER A 280 20.11 -0.25 -6.07
CA SER A 280 19.76 -1.67 -6.09
C SER A 280 21.02 -2.53 -6.13
N SER A 281 20.98 -3.67 -5.44
CA SER A 281 22.03 -4.70 -5.48
C SER A 281 21.93 -5.62 -6.68
N THR A 282 20.82 -5.56 -7.44
CA THR A 282 20.59 -6.37 -8.63
C THR A 282 21.22 -5.72 -9.88
N GLY A 283 22.56 -5.71 -9.91
CA GLY A 283 23.29 -5.55 -11.16
C GLY A 283 23.44 -6.90 -11.85
N ASN A 284 23.07 -7.01 -13.13
CA ASN A 284 23.67 -8.05 -13.98
C ASN A 284 25.18 -7.82 -13.90
N GLY A 285 25.93 -8.86 -13.56
CA GLY A 285 27.27 -8.78 -12.98
C GLY A 285 28.39 -8.28 -13.89
N ASP A 286 28.20 -7.18 -14.66
CA ASP A 286 29.28 -6.66 -15.50
C ASP A 286 29.52 -5.14 -15.57
N ASP A 287 28.65 -4.18 -15.18
CA ASP A 287 28.97 -2.76 -15.55
C ASP A 287 28.90 -1.66 -14.46
N ALA A 288 28.41 -1.89 -13.23
CA ALA A 288 28.52 -0.89 -12.16
C ALA A 288 28.37 -1.44 -10.73
N ASP A 289 29.08 -0.87 -9.74
CA ASP A 289 28.96 -1.23 -8.32
C ASP A 289 27.59 -0.89 -7.71
N ALA A 290 26.89 0.10 -8.28
CA ALA A 290 25.53 0.45 -7.86
C ALA A 290 24.70 0.94 -9.04
N VAL A 291 23.55 0.32 -9.25
CA VAL A 291 22.59 0.70 -10.29
C VAL A 291 21.34 1.32 -9.68
N HIS A 292 20.64 2.15 -10.45
CA HIS A 292 19.34 2.66 -10.06
C HIS A 292 18.29 1.54 -10.00
N LEU A 293 17.43 1.60 -8.99
CA LEU A 293 16.36 0.64 -8.74
C LEU A 293 15.39 0.56 -9.92
N ARG A 294 15.18 -0.66 -10.39
CA ARG A 294 14.23 -0.99 -11.45
C ARG A 294 13.17 -1.94 -10.94
N SER A 295 12.00 -1.89 -11.58
CA SER A 295 10.89 -2.79 -11.30
C SER A 295 10.32 -3.33 -12.61
N TRP A 296 9.85 -4.57 -12.59
CA TRP A 296 9.17 -5.17 -13.71
C TRP A 296 7.79 -4.55 -13.91
N ARG A 297 7.57 -3.93 -15.07
CA ARG A 297 6.29 -3.32 -15.46
C ARG A 297 6.07 -3.52 -16.95
N ASN A 298 4.88 -3.98 -17.34
CA ASN A 298 4.48 -4.11 -18.75
C ASN A 298 5.50 -4.86 -19.62
N GLY A 299 6.07 -5.97 -19.12
CA GLY A 299 7.00 -6.81 -19.87
C GLY A 299 8.47 -6.34 -19.89
N ARG A 300 8.84 -5.31 -19.12
CA ARG A 300 10.23 -4.82 -19.08
C ARG A 300 10.63 -4.26 -17.70
N GLN A 301 11.93 -4.14 -17.45
CA GLN A 301 12.48 -3.47 -16.28
C GLN A 301 12.53 -1.95 -16.48
N VAL A 302 11.80 -1.19 -15.67
CA VAL A 302 11.75 0.28 -15.76
C VAL A 302 12.31 0.91 -14.49
N PRO A 303 13.00 2.07 -14.58
CA PRO A 303 13.49 2.79 -13.42
C PRO A 303 12.32 3.38 -12.61
N VAL A 304 12.40 3.28 -11.28
CA VAL A 304 11.29 3.67 -10.40
C VAL A 304 11.74 4.57 -9.25
N LEU A 305 10.90 5.55 -8.92
CA LEU A 305 10.94 6.20 -7.62
C LEU A 305 10.17 5.33 -6.61
N SER A 306 10.90 4.57 -5.79
CA SER A 306 10.27 3.69 -4.80
C SER A 306 9.51 4.47 -3.73
N GLY A 307 8.33 3.97 -3.36
CA GLY A 307 7.52 4.59 -2.31
C GLY A 307 8.17 4.51 -0.92
N THR A 308 9.04 3.52 -0.68
CA THR A 308 9.81 3.42 0.57
C THR A 308 10.88 4.50 0.70
N SER A 309 11.64 4.78 -0.37
CA SER A 309 12.62 5.87 -0.39
C SER A 309 11.94 7.22 -0.29
N LEU A 310 10.89 7.45 -1.09
CA LEU A 310 10.15 8.71 -1.08
C LEU A 310 9.51 8.98 0.30
N ALA A 311 8.83 8.01 0.89
CA ALA A 311 8.25 8.16 2.23
C ALA A 311 9.30 8.41 3.31
N GLY A 312 10.47 7.77 3.22
CA GLY A 312 11.57 8.01 4.15
C GLY A 312 12.09 9.45 4.09
N VAL A 313 12.27 9.98 2.88
CA VAL A 313 12.72 11.35 2.65
C VAL A 313 11.67 12.36 3.11
N ILE A 314 10.40 12.16 2.78
CA ILE A 314 9.29 13.00 3.23
C ILE A 314 9.20 12.99 4.76
N ARG A 315 9.25 11.82 5.41
CA ARG A 315 9.23 11.72 6.88
C ARG A 315 10.37 12.49 7.52
N SER A 316 11.59 12.35 6.98
CA SER A 316 12.76 13.05 7.50
C SER A 316 12.62 14.57 7.34
N ARG A 317 12.12 15.03 6.19
CA ARG A 317 11.91 16.46 5.95
C ARG A 317 10.79 17.03 6.83
N ALA A 318 9.66 16.34 6.92
CA ALA A 318 8.56 16.70 7.81
C ALA A 318 9.04 16.83 9.26
N ARG A 319 9.86 15.88 9.75
CA ARG A 319 10.45 15.96 11.09
C ARG A 319 11.31 17.21 11.23
N LYS A 320 12.20 17.48 10.28
CA LYS A 320 13.07 18.67 10.33
C LYS A 320 12.25 19.95 10.44
N ILE A 321 11.24 20.13 9.59
CA ILE A 321 10.35 21.29 9.60
C ILE A 321 9.63 21.41 10.95
N ALA A 322 9.03 20.32 11.43
CA ALA A 322 8.30 20.31 12.70
C ALA A 322 9.21 20.58 13.91
N VAL A 323 10.42 20.01 13.95
CA VAL A 323 11.41 20.28 15.02
C VAL A 323 11.79 21.76 15.02
N THR A 324 12.04 22.34 13.85
CA THR A 324 12.41 23.76 13.71
C THR A 324 11.32 24.70 14.19
N LEU A 325 10.04 24.37 13.92
CA LEU A 325 8.92 25.27 14.20
C LEU A 325 8.23 25.02 15.54
N LYS A 326 8.29 23.80 16.08
CA LYS A 326 7.52 23.39 17.27
C LYS A 326 8.35 22.73 18.37
N GLY A 327 9.63 22.44 18.12
CA GLY A 327 10.47 21.67 19.04
C GLY A 327 10.30 20.16 18.90
N GLU A 328 11.13 19.41 19.62
CA GLU A 328 11.33 17.98 19.37
C GLU A 328 10.15 17.09 19.79
N ALA A 329 9.55 17.35 20.95
CA ALA A 329 8.43 16.56 21.46
C ALA A 329 7.20 16.64 20.54
N ALA A 330 6.79 17.86 20.20
CA ALA A 330 5.70 18.14 19.28
C ALA A 330 5.94 17.52 17.89
N ALA A 331 7.15 17.65 17.37
CA ALA A 331 7.50 17.06 16.07
C ALA A 331 7.39 15.54 16.07
N GLN A 332 7.80 14.88 17.15
CA GLN A 332 7.73 13.43 17.27
C GLN A 332 6.27 12.94 17.23
N GLU A 333 5.35 13.66 17.86
CA GLU A 333 3.92 13.35 17.82
C GLU A 333 3.32 13.42 16.41
N TYR A 334 3.51 14.54 15.69
CA TYR A 334 3.07 14.66 14.29
C TYR A 334 3.63 13.51 13.44
N ILE A 335 4.92 13.19 13.60
CA ILE A 335 5.56 12.14 12.79
C ILE A 335 5.03 10.74 13.12
N ASP A 336 4.77 10.43 14.39
CA ASP A 336 4.21 9.15 14.78
C ASP A 336 2.74 9.02 14.34
N ARG A 337 1.95 10.10 14.42
CA ARG A 337 0.57 10.15 13.93
C ARG A 337 0.48 9.98 12.41
N MET A 338 1.37 10.62 11.66
CA MET A 338 1.34 10.62 10.18
C MET A 338 2.02 9.38 9.56
N PHE A 339 3.19 8.99 10.06
CA PHE A 339 4.03 7.95 9.44
C PHE A 339 4.06 6.62 10.20
N GLY A 340 3.40 6.55 11.35
CA GLY A 340 3.39 5.41 12.24
C GLY A 340 4.50 5.47 13.29
N ARG A 341 4.17 4.99 14.50
CA ARG A 341 5.09 4.96 15.64
C ARG A 341 6.22 3.96 15.38
N ARG A 342 7.45 4.41 15.64
CA ARG A 342 8.61 3.52 15.60
C ARG A 342 8.63 2.68 16.87
N ILE A 343 8.53 1.35 16.73
CA ILE A 343 8.67 0.42 17.85
C ILE A 343 10.11 0.46 18.37
N ARG A 344 10.27 0.88 19.62
CA ARG A 344 11.55 0.90 20.36
C ARG A 344 11.49 -0.04 21.56
N HIS A 345 10.31 -0.21 22.15
CA HIS A 345 10.05 -1.04 23.31
C HIS A 345 8.93 -2.05 23.03
N SER A 346 8.92 -3.18 23.75
CA SER A 346 7.89 -4.21 23.60
C SER A 346 6.48 -3.74 23.98
N LYS A 347 6.36 -2.64 24.73
CA LYS A 347 5.08 -2.02 25.12
C LYS A 347 4.57 -1.01 24.09
N ASP A 348 5.37 -0.66 23.09
CA ASP A 348 4.95 0.29 22.07
C ASP A 348 3.87 -0.34 21.21
N ILE A 349 2.71 0.32 21.12
CA ILE A 349 1.62 -0.11 20.26
C ILE A 349 1.96 0.34 18.82
N PRO A 350 2.07 -0.59 17.86
CA PRO A 350 2.32 -0.24 16.47
C PRO A 350 1.12 0.50 15.88
N SER A 351 1.41 1.57 15.14
CA SER A 351 0.41 2.28 14.35
C SER A 351 0.82 2.31 12.88
N GLY A 352 -0.16 2.09 11.99
CA GLY A 352 0.06 2.18 10.56
C GLY A 352 0.14 3.63 10.09
N SER A 353 1.07 3.93 9.17
CA SER A 353 1.19 5.25 8.52
C SER A 353 -0.10 5.74 7.89
N ARG A 354 -0.57 6.95 8.16
CA ARG A 354 -1.71 7.55 7.44
C ARG A 354 -1.33 8.19 6.13
N VAL A 355 -0.06 8.56 6.00
CA VAL A 355 0.53 8.97 4.72
C VAL A 355 0.73 7.73 3.85
N ILE A 356 0.07 7.69 2.70
CA ILE A 356 0.23 6.69 1.65
C ILE A 356 1.04 7.33 0.52
N VAL A 357 2.06 6.62 0.05
CA VAL A 357 2.89 7.05 -1.07
C VAL A 357 2.88 5.96 -2.14
N HIS A 358 2.77 6.35 -3.40
CA HIS A 358 2.80 5.42 -4.53
C HIS A 358 4.21 5.31 -5.12
N GLU A 359 4.59 4.10 -5.50
CA GLU A 359 5.76 3.89 -6.37
C GLU A 359 5.40 4.27 -7.80
N THR A 360 6.28 4.99 -8.47
CA THR A 360 6.07 5.49 -9.82
C THR A 360 7.27 5.23 -10.72
N GLU A 361 6.97 4.95 -11.98
CA GLU A 361 7.97 4.88 -13.05
C GLU A 361 8.49 6.28 -13.35
N ILE A 362 9.81 6.40 -13.49
CA ILE A 362 10.44 7.61 -14.05
C ILE A 362 10.29 7.48 -15.57
N ARG A 363 9.79 8.53 -16.23
CA ARG A 363 9.41 8.50 -17.65
C ARG A 363 10.16 9.56 -18.45
N ALA A 364 10.22 9.35 -19.76
CA ALA A 364 10.81 10.24 -20.76
C ALA A 364 12.31 10.52 -20.55
N GLY A 365 13.05 10.76 -21.63
CA GLY A 365 14.40 11.31 -21.54
C GLY A 365 15.41 10.56 -20.67
N ILE A 366 15.29 9.24 -20.47
CA ILE A 366 16.18 8.53 -19.55
C ILE A 366 17.42 8.07 -20.27
N ARG A 367 18.58 8.43 -19.72
CA ARG A 367 19.87 7.85 -20.11
C ARG A 367 20.45 7.05 -18.97
N ASP A 368 20.77 5.80 -19.26
CA ASP A 368 21.63 4.97 -18.43
C ASP A 368 23.08 5.34 -18.73
N GLN A 369 23.75 5.97 -17.78
CA GLN A 369 25.16 6.32 -17.91
C GLN A 369 25.91 5.82 -16.70
N VAL A 370 26.91 4.97 -16.93
CA VAL A 370 27.87 4.56 -15.90
C VAL A 370 28.81 5.74 -15.64
N GLN A 371 28.83 6.19 -14.40
CA GLN A 371 29.72 7.21 -13.89
C GLN A 371 30.72 6.57 -12.93
N THR A 372 32.00 6.62 -13.31
CA THR A 372 33.10 6.18 -12.45
C THR A 372 33.60 7.32 -11.59
N ARG A 373 33.82 7.06 -10.30
CA ARG A 373 34.31 8.05 -9.33
C ARG A 373 35.42 7.48 -8.48
N VAL A 374 36.29 8.36 -8.02
CA VAL A 374 37.33 8.04 -7.03
C VAL A 374 36.93 8.65 -5.70
N LYS A 375 37.02 7.87 -4.61
CA LYS A 375 36.88 8.40 -3.26
C LYS A 375 38.04 9.34 -2.97
N ILE A 376 37.74 10.57 -2.55
CA ILE A 376 38.76 11.53 -2.12
C ILE A 376 39.02 11.32 -0.62
N ASP A 377 40.29 11.22 -0.26
CA ASP A 377 40.72 11.21 1.13
C ASP A 377 40.45 12.58 1.78
N ARG A 378 39.75 12.59 2.91
CA ARG A 378 39.28 13.82 3.57
C ARG A 378 40.41 14.63 4.21
N PHE A 379 41.55 14.00 4.50
CA PHE A 379 42.70 14.64 5.15
C PHE A 379 43.74 15.11 4.12
N THR A 380 43.99 14.30 3.10
CA THR A 380 45.04 14.59 2.11
C THR A 380 44.53 15.30 0.86
N GLY A 381 43.22 15.25 0.58
CA GLY A 381 42.63 15.78 -0.65
C GLY A 381 43.01 14.98 -1.91
N GLY A 382 43.82 13.94 -1.78
CA GLY A 382 44.21 13.04 -2.86
C GLY A 382 43.20 11.92 -3.10
N ALA A 383 43.40 11.19 -4.20
CA ALA A 383 42.68 9.95 -4.46
C ALA A 383 42.97 8.92 -3.37
N PHE A 384 41.93 8.38 -2.74
CA PHE A 384 42.07 7.29 -1.79
C PHE A 384 42.46 6.01 -2.55
N PRO A 385 43.56 5.32 -2.18
CA PRO A 385 44.03 4.15 -2.91
C PRO A 385 42.95 3.08 -3.03
N GLN A 386 42.81 2.50 -4.23
CA GLN A 386 41.87 1.40 -4.54
C GLN A 386 40.38 1.68 -4.29
N ALA A 387 39.97 2.95 -4.25
CA ALA A 387 38.57 3.34 -4.05
C ALA A 387 37.95 3.96 -5.31
N LEU A 388 38.17 3.30 -6.45
CA LEU A 388 37.40 3.52 -7.67
C LEU A 388 36.05 2.81 -7.49
N PHE A 389 34.95 3.50 -7.76
CA PHE A 389 33.64 2.87 -7.82
C PHE A 389 32.81 3.43 -8.97
N SER A 390 32.08 2.55 -9.65
CA SER A 390 31.22 2.87 -10.79
C SER A 390 29.76 2.80 -10.39
N GLN A 391 28.96 3.73 -10.89
CA GLN A 391 27.54 3.82 -10.56
C GLN A 391 26.72 4.19 -11.78
N GLN A 392 25.51 3.66 -11.87
CA GLN A 392 24.58 3.95 -12.96
C GLN A 392 23.32 4.60 -12.39
N PRO A 393 23.35 5.92 -12.09
CA PRO A 393 22.15 6.67 -11.77
C PRO A 393 21.33 6.93 -13.04
N VAL A 394 20.06 7.31 -12.86
CA VAL A 394 19.19 7.77 -13.94
C VAL A 394 19.52 9.23 -14.23
N PHE A 395 19.88 9.54 -15.47
CA PHE A 395 20.06 10.91 -15.96
C PHE A 395 18.90 11.34 -16.85
N ALA A 396 18.51 12.61 -16.73
CA ALA A 396 17.66 13.26 -17.73
C ALA A 396 18.46 13.53 -19.02
N GLY A 397 17.82 13.37 -20.16
CA GLY A 397 18.38 13.65 -21.47
C GLY A 397 18.49 15.15 -21.72
N GLU A 398 19.49 15.55 -22.47
CA GLU A 398 19.74 16.98 -22.78
C GLU A 398 18.61 17.62 -23.61
N SER A 399 17.90 16.81 -24.39
CA SER A 399 16.86 17.23 -25.33
C SER A 399 15.44 16.84 -24.89
N ASP A 400 15.32 15.97 -23.90
CA ASP A 400 14.04 15.42 -23.41
C ASP A 400 14.13 15.29 -21.88
N PRO A 401 13.38 16.09 -21.11
CA PRO A 401 13.47 16.07 -19.66
C PRO A 401 12.82 14.80 -19.09
N ALA A 402 13.54 14.11 -18.21
CA ALA A 402 12.95 13.01 -17.44
C ALA A 402 11.94 13.56 -16.43
N THR A 403 10.75 12.96 -16.37
CA THR A 403 9.67 13.35 -15.48
C THR A 403 9.34 12.24 -14.49
N VAL A 404 8.90 12.65 -13.30
CA VAL A 404 8.43 11.76 -12.25
C VAL A 404 7.13 12.29 -11.67
N ARG A 405 6.13 11.41 -11.58
CA ARG A 405 4.86 11.70 -10.91
C ARG A 405 4.95 11.24 -9.46
N ILE A 406 4.63 12.11 -8.51
CA ILE A 406 4.57 11.81 -7.08
C ILE A 406 3.11 11.86 -6.67
N ARG A 407 2.59 10.72 -6.21
CA ARG A 407 1.23 10.62 -5.66
C ARG A 407 1.30 10.28 -4.17
N MET A 408 0.63 11.10 -3.37
CA MET A 408 0.56 10.95 -1.93
C MET A 408 -0.86 11.18 -1.45
N GLN A 409 -1.25 10.49 -0.39
CA GLN A 409 -2.52 10.70 0.29
C GLN A 409 -2.29 10.76 1.80
N LEU A 410 -3.03 11.61 2.49
CA LEU A 410 -3.14 11.62 3.94
C LEU A 410 -4.59 11.30 4.31
N ARG A 411 -4.82 10.18 4.99
CA ARG A 411 -6.15 9.76 5.45
C ARG A 411 -6.52 10.44 6.76
N LYS A 412 -7.74 10.98 6.85
CA LYS A 412 -8.32 11.50 8.09
C LYS A 412 -8.71 10.32 8.99
N THR A 413 -8.47 10.45 10.28
CA THR A 413 -9.03 9.54 11.29
C THR A 413 -10.22 10.18 11.99
N ALA A 414 -11.11 9.36 12.54
CA ALA A 414 -12.32 9.83 13.20
C ALA A 414 -12.07 10.74 14.42
N ASP A 415 -10.87 10.70 15.00
CA ASP A 415 -10.55 11.23 16.34
C ASP A 415 -9.89 12.62 16.37
N ALA A 416 -9.54 13.27 15.26
CA ALA A 416 -8.90 14.60 15.33
C ALA A 416 -8.93 15.42 14.03
N GLU A 417 -9.94 16.28 13.86
CA GLU A 417 -10.07 17.19 12.71
C GLU A 417 -8.99 18.30 12.70
N ALA A 418 -8.69 18.89 13.86
CA ALA A 418 -7.70 19.96 13.96
C ALA A 418 -6.28 19.49 13.56
N PHE A 419 -5.82 18.38 14.14
CA PHE A 419 -4.56 17.75 13.75
C PHE A 419 -4.50 17.42 12.26
N PHE A 420 -5.59 16.95 11.67
CA PHE A 420 -5.62 16.60 10.26
C PHE A 420 -5.29 17.82 9.37
N HIS A 421 -5.84 18.99 9.68
CA HIS A 421 -5.54 20.23 8.96
C HIS A 421 -4.08 20.67 9.13
N ALA A 422 -3.53 20.60 10.34
CA ALA A 422 -2.12 20.91 10.57
C ALA A 422 -1.17 19.92 9.88
N GLU A 423 -1.52 18.64 9.80
CA GLU A 423 -0.74 17.62 9.09
C GLU A 423 -0.73 17.85 7.58
N ILE A 424 -1.86 18.32 7.02
CA ILE A 424 -1.93 18.81 5.64
C ILE A 424 -0.98 20.00 5.47
N GLY A 425 -1.02 20.97 6.38
CA GLY A 425 -0.10 22.12 6.40
C GLY A 425 1.37 21.70 6.38
N LEU A 426 1.75 20.71 7.19
CA LEU A 426 3.11 20.14 7.19
C LEU A 426 3.47 19.47 5.86
N LEU A 427 2.56 18.70 5.26
CA LEU A 427 2.80 18.10 3.94
C LEU A 427 2.96 19.14 2.84
N LEU A 428 2.21 20.24 2.88
CA LEU A 428 2.35 21.35 1.93
C LEU A 428 3.72 22.00 2.01
N LEU A 429 4.28 22.17 3.23
CA LEU A 429 5.64 22.66 3.40
C LEU A 429 6.69 21.68 2.84
N VAL A 430 6.48 20.38 3.01
CA VAL A 430 7.35 19.37 2.38
C VAL A 430 7.22 19.40 0.85
N LEU A 431 6.01 19.56 0.32
CA LEU A 431 5.77 19.70 -1.11
C LEU A 431 6.48 20.93 -1.68
N LYS A 432 6.47 22.05 -0.96
CA LYS A 432 7.23 23.26 -1.33
C LYS A 432 8.73 22.99 -1.42
N ASP A 433 9.30 22.28 -0.44
CA ASP A 433 10.73 21.92 -0.43
C ASP A 433 11.08 20.95 -1.58
N LEU A 434 10.16 20.06 -1.97
CA LEU A 434 10.31 19.24 -3.18
C LEU A 434 10.22 20.07 -4.46
N TRP A 435 9.24 20.99 -4.53
CA TRP A 435 8.97 21.81 -5.72
C TRP A 435 10.13 22.73 -6.09
N THR A 436 10.78 23.28 -5.07
CA THR A 436 11.92 24.21 -5.19
C THR A 436 13.27 23.49 -5.31
N GLY A 437 13.29 22.16 -5.28
CA GLY A 437 14.51 21.36 -5.36
C GLY A 437 15.37 21.36 -4.10
N ASP A 438 14.91 21.93 -2.98
CA ASP A 438 15.60 21.89 -1.68
C ASP A 438 15.62 20.48 -1.05
N LEU A 439 14.61 19.67 -1.34
CA LEU A 439 14.54 18.28 -0.89
C LEU A 439 15.04 17.31 -1.97
N PRO A 440 16.31 16.86 -1.92
CA PRO A 440 16.80 15.84 -2.83
C PRO A 440 16.24 14.46 -2.48
N LEU A 441 15.98 13.64 -3.50
CA LEU A 441 15.55 12.25 -3.39
C LEU A 441 16.69 11.26 -3.64
N GLY A 442 16.56 10.06 -3.07
CA GLY A 442 17.54 8.99 -3.27
C GLY A 442 18.85 9.16 -2.52
N GLY A 443 19.84 8.39 -2.92
CA GLY A 443 21.18 8.38 -2.35
C GLY A 443 22.09 9.45 -2.92
N GLU A 444 23.13 9.78 -2.15
CA GLU A 444 24.20 10.69 -2.57
C GLU A 444 23.73 12.11 -2.88
N SER A 445 22.79 12.61 -2.09
CA SER A 445 22.38 14.02 -2.14
C SER A 445 23.55 15.00 -1.86
N SER A 446 24.58 14.57 -1.14
CA SER A 446 25.79 15.37 -0.84
C SER A 446 26.61 15.77 -2.06
N ILE A 447 26.45 15.06 -3.18
CA ILE A 447 27.10 15.37 -4.46
C ILE A 447 26.12 15.99 -5.47
N GLY A 448 24.94 16.43 -5.01
CA GLY A 448 23.94 17.13 -5.83
C GLY A 448 22.91 16.26 -6.54
N ARG A 449 22.81 14.96 -6.24
CA ARG A 449 21.82 14.05 -6.86
C ARG A 449 20.40 14.24 -6.35
N GLY A 450 19.44 13.87 -7.20
CA GLY A 450 18.03 13.72 -6.86
C GLY A 450 17.24 15.01 -6.70
N ARG A 451 17.68 16.12 -7.31
CA ARG A 451 16.93 17.37 -7.30
C ARG A 451 15.79 17.32 -8.31
N LEU A 452 14.63 17.76 -7.87
CA LEU A 452 13.42 17.85 -8.67
C LEU A 452 13.00 19.31 -8.81
N LYS A 453 12.33 19.61 -9.92
CA LYS A 453 11.64 20.88 -10.15
C LYS A 453 10.17 20.61 -10.38
N GLY A 454 9.31 21.26 -9.60
CA GLY A 454 7.87 21.11 -9.77
C GLY A 454 7.40 21.65 -11.12
N MET A 455 6.50 20.94 -11.79
CA MET A 455 5.88 21.37 -13.04
C MET A 455 4.43 21.74 -12.81
N LYS A 456 3.66 20.79 -12.28
CA LYS A 456 2.24 20.96 -11.93
C LYS A 456 1.87 20.04 -10.78
N ALA A 457 0.86 20.39 -9.99
CA ALA A 457 0.23 19.47 -9.05
C ALA A 457 -1.25 19.75 -8.90
N ASP A 458 -2.03 18.69 -8.75
CA ASP A 458 -3.41 18.75 -8.34
C ASP A 458 -3.49 18.35 -6.85
N LEU A 459 -4.06 19.23 -6.03
CA LEU A 459 -4.37 18.99 -4.63
C LEU A 459 -5.87 18.80 -4.49
N LYS A 460 -6.30 17.79 -3.74
CA LYS A 460 -7.72 17.53 -3.50
C LYS A 460 -8.00 17.35 -2.01
N PHE A 461 -9.07 17.98 -1.57
CA PHE A 461 -9.66 17.85 -0.25
C PHE A 461 -11.18 17.76 -0.43
N PRO A 462 -11.96 17.13 0.47
CA PRO A 462 -13.41 17.06 0.30
C PRO A 462 -14.04 18.44 0.02
N GLY A 463 -14.70 18.56 -1.14
CA GLY A 463 -15.32 19.80 -1.61
C GLY A 463 -14.38 20.90 -2.12
N GLN A 464 -13.06 20.70 -2.10
CA GLN A 464 -12.05 21.70 -2.49
C GLN A 464 -10.97 21.11 -3.39
N ALA A 465 -10.49 21.88 -4.37
CA ALA A 465 -9.38 21.47 -5.22
C ALA A 465 -8.49 22.66 -5.58
N TRP A 466 -7.19 22.41 -5.66
CA TRP A 466 -6.20 23.40 -6.07
C TRP A 466 -5.33 22.85 -7.17
N ARG A 467 -4.90 23.74 -8.07
CA ARG A 467 -3.96 23.40 -9.13
C ARG A 467 -2.75 24.30 -9.05
N LEU A 468 -1.59 23.69 -8.87
CA LEU A 468 -0.30 24.35 -8.79
C LEU A 468 0.38 24.20 -10.14
N GLU A 469 0.97 25.27 -10.66
CA GLU A 469 1.75 25.23 -11.89
C GLU A 469 2.97 26.14 -11.76
N THR A 470 4.08 25.77 -12.41
CA THR A 470 5.24 26.65 -12.48
C THR A 470 5.01 27.70 -13.57
N GLY A 471 4.92 28.96 -13.16
CA GLY A 471 4.70 30.10 -14.02
C GLY A 471 5.90 30.46 -14.91
N PRO A 472 5.73 31.38 -15.87
CA PRO A 472 6.79 31.78 -16.81
C PRO A 472 8.02 32.39 -16.13
N ASP A 473 7.84 33.01 -14.96
CA ASP A 473 8.92 33.57 -14.12
C ASP A 473 9.56 32.54 -13.18
N GLY A 474 9.18 31.26 -13.29
CA GLY A 474 9.65 30.17 -12.44
C GLY A 474 9.01 30.14 -11.06
N LYS A 475 8.06 31.03 -10.75
CA LYS A 475 7.32 31.01 -9.48
C LYS A 475 6.16 30.02 -9.53
N MET A 476 5.79 29.53 -8.36
CA MET A 476 4.61 28.68 -8.20
C MET A 476 3.35 29.54 -8.29
N LEU A 477 2.49 29.23 -9.25
CA LEU A 477 1.13 29.75 -9.38
C LEU A 477 0.18 28.77 -8.72
N ILE A 478 -0.79 29.26 -7.95
CA ILE A 478 -1.79 28.44 -7.27
C ILE A 478 -3.17 28.91 -7.73
N GLY A 479 -3.89 28.04 -8.44
CA GLY A 479 -5.30 28.21 -8.77
C GLY A 479 -6.19 27.51 -7.74
N GLY A 480 -7.34 28.12 -7.42
CA GLY A 480 -8.27 27.68 -6.37
C GLY A 480 -8.32 28.68 -5.21
N ASP A 481 -8.95 28.28 -4.10
CA ASP A 481 -9.08 29.12 -2.91
C ASP A 481 -7.77 29.14 -2.09
N THR A 482 -6.86 30.04 -2.44
CA THR A 482 -5.56 30.16 -1.76
C THR A 482 -5.72 30.59 -0.29
N GLN A 483 -6.75 31.38 0.01
CA GLN A 483 -7.02 31.82 1.38
C GLN A 483 -7.37 30.64 2.26
N PHE A 484 -8.19 29.70 1.78
CA PHE A 484 -8.48 28.46 2.49
C PHE A 484 -7.22 27.64 2.77
N LEU A 485 -6.35 27.46 1.77
CA LEU A 485 -5.11 26.69 1.94
C LEU A 485 -4.20 27.31 3.01
N GLU A 486 -4.06 28.64 3.00
CA GLU A 486 -3.27 29.37 3.98
C GLU A 486 -3.90 29.34 5.39
N GLU A 487 -5.17 29.72 5.52
CA GLU A 487 -5.83 29.88 6.81
C GLU A 487 -6.21 28.55 7.48
N GLN A 488 -6.64 27.55 6.69
CA GLN A 488 -7.11 26.28 7.24
C GLN A 488 -5.97 25.28 7.44
N PHE A 489 -4.96 25.24 6.56
CA PHE A 489 -3.90 24.23 6.65
C PHE A 489 -2.59 24.79 7.18
N LEU A 490 -2.04 25.83 6.55
CA LEU A 490 -0.74 26.37 6.97
C LEU A 490 -0.82 27.05 8.34
N GLN A 491 -1.84 27.88 8.57
CA GLN A 491 -2.03 28.52 9.88
C GLN A 491 -2.43 27.52 10.97
N ALA A 492 -3.19 26.46 10.66
CA ALA A 492 -3.42 25.37 11.61
C ALA A 492 -2.09 24.76 12.04
N PHE A 493 -1.22 24.41 11.09
CA PHE A 493 0.10 23.90 11.43
C PHE A 493 0.96 24.91 12.19
N LEU A 494 0.86 26.21 11.95
CA LEU A 494 1.65 27.20 12.69
C LEU A 494 1.13 27.46 14.11
N LYS A 495 -0.20 27.46 14.31
CA LYS A 495 -0.86 27.83 15.57
C LYS A 495 -1.07 26.66 16.51
N GLU A 496 -1.38 25.47 15.99
CA GLU A 496 -1.73 24.31 16.81
C GLU A 496 -0.51 23.81 17.57
N GLN A 497 -0.51 23.89 18.89
CA GLN A 497 0.44 23.13 19.71
C GLN A 497 -0.17 21.75 19.94
N PRO A 498 0.58 20.66 19.69
CA PRO A 498 0.05 19.31 19.86
C PRO A 498 -0.32 19.01 21.31
#